data_AF-Q8YHV4-F1
#
_entry.id   AF-Q8YHV4-F1
#
_cell.length_a   1.000
_cell.length_b   1.000
_cell.length_c   1.000
_cell.angle_alpha   90.00
_cell.angle_beta   90.00
_cell.angle_gamma   90.00
#
_symmetry.space_group_name_H-M   'P 1'
#
loop_
_entity.id
_entity.type
_entity.pdbx_description
1 polymer ?
#
loop_
_entity_poly.entity_id
_entity_poly.type
_entity_poly.pdbx_seq_one_letter_code
_entity_poly.pdbx_strand_id
1 'polypeptide(L)'
;MQNGIFWGLAGFFAVAFLPALGLSPELPAMPAADLAERQLWWIATVVMSGLGIYLLILRHELWAKVLGLVLIVAPHLYGAPHPEDISSPVPSLLASQYAVASLATNLFMWAVIGLALGWFIQHYASSEMEG
;
A
#
# COMPACT_ATOMS: atom_id res chain seq x y z
N MET A 1 -16.65 -4.58 -15.56
CA MET A 1 -15.54 -4.45 -14.59
C MET A 1 -15.33 -3.01 -14.13
N GLN A 2 -16.32 -2.12 -14.30
CA GLN A 2 -16.16 -0.69 -14.12
C GLN A 2 -15.69 -0.38 -12.68
N ASN A 3 -14.41 -0.01 -12.60
CA ASN A 3 -13.65 0.45 -11.46
C ASN A 3 -13.05 -0.57 -10.48
N GLY A 4 -13.24 -1.88 -10.67
CA GLY A 4 -12.64 -2.90 -9.79
C GLY A 4 -11.10 -2.83 -9.76
N ILE A 5 -10.48 -2.64 -10.92
CA ILE A 5 -9.01 -2.50 -11.02
C ILE A 5 -8.49 -1.26 -10.26
N PHE A 6 -9.22 -0.14 -10.25
CA PHE A 6 -8.81 1.06 -9.53
C PHE A 6 -8.83 0.85 -8.03
N TRP A 7 -9.81 0.13 -7.51
CA TRP A 7 -9.86 -0.24 -6.09
C TRP A 7 -8.77 -1.24 -5.71
N GLY A 8 -8.44 -2.18 -6.60
CA GLY A 8 -7.27 -3.05 -6.43
C GLY A 8 -5.98 -2.25 -6.34
N LEU A 9 -5.74 -1.33 -7.30
CA LEU A 9 -4.58 -0.45 -7.29
C LEU A 9 -4.54 0.44 -6.04
N ALA A 10 -5.68 1.00 -5.60
CA ALA A 10 -5.76 1.77 -4.36
C ALA A 10 -5.31 0.94 -3.14
N GLY A 11 -5.70 -0.33 -3.06
CA GLY A 11 -5.24 -1.25 -2.02
C GLY A 11 -3.73 -1.52 -2.09
N PHE A 12 -3.19 -1.73 -3.30
CA PHE A 12 -1.74 -1.85 -3.50
C PHE A 12 -0.99 -0.61 -3.02
N PHE A 13 -1.46 0.59 -3.40
CA PHE A 13 -0.84 1.84 -3.00
C PHE A 13 -0.86 2.04 -1.48
N ALA A 14 -2.02 1.80 -0.84
CA ALA A 14 -2.20 1.99 0.59
C ALA A 14 -1.40 0.98 1.43
N VAL A 15 -1.40 -0.30 1.06
CA VAL A 15 -0.92 -1.39 1.92
C VAL A 15 0.51 -1.82 1.60
N ALA A 16 0.96 -1.67 0.35
CA ALA A 16 2.26 -2.16 -0.09
C ALA A 16 3.19 -1.03 -0.55
N PHE A 17 2.79 -0.24 -1.57
CA PHE A 17 3.70 0.70 -2.22
C PHE A 17 4.11 1.86 -1.32
N LEU A 18 3.15 2.58 -0.72
CA LEU A 18 3.47 3.74 0.13
C LEU A 18 4.29 3.33 1.35
N PRO A 19 3.93 2.29 2.14
CA PRO A 19 4.81 1.79 3.19
C PRO A 19 6.21 1.41 2.70
N ALA A 20 6.32 0.78 1.52
CA ALA A 20 7.61 0.36 0.96
C ALA A 20 8.56 1.53 0.58
N LEU A 21 8.04 2.76 0.45
CA LEU A 21 8.89 3.95 0.26
C LEU A 21 9.72 4.27 1.51
N GLY A 22 9.24 3.89 2.71
CA GLY A 22 9.98 4.05 3.95
C GLY A 22 10.57 2.75 4.49
N LEU A 23 9.84 1.64 4.39
CA LEU A 23 10.27 0.31 4.82
C LEU A 23 10.12 -0.68 3.66
N SER A 24 11.12 -0.74 2.78
CA SER A 24 11.14 -1.68 1.66
C SER A 24 11.05 -3.14 2.16
N PRO A 25 10.42 -4.06 1.39
CA PRO A 25 10.40 -5.48 1.74
C PRO A 25 11.82 -6.01 1.95
N GLU A 26 12.02 -6.73 3.05
CA GLU A 26 13.33 -7.17 3.48
C GLU A 26 13.48 -8.70 3.51
N LEU A 27 14.65 -9.18 3.15
CA LEU A 27 15.08 -10.54 3.33
C LEU A 27 15.39 -10.85 4.80
N PRO A 28 15.28 -12.14 5.20
CA PRO A 28 15.80 -12.59 6.48
C PRO A 28 17.27 -12.19 6.66
N ALA A 29 17.66 -11.91 7.91
CA ALA A 29 19.01 -11.53 8.32
C ALA A 29 19.51 -10.15 7.85
N MET A 30 18.66 -9.31 7.23
CA MET A 30 18.99 -7.88 7.09
C MET A 30 18.81 -7.16 8.43
N PRO A 31 19.62 -6.11 8.69
CA PRO A 31 19.46 -5.30 9.88
C PRO A 31 18.10 -4.60 9.86
N ALA A 32 17.43 -4.59 11.01
CA ALA A 32 16.10 -4.03 11.17
C ALA A 32 16.02 -3.21 12.45
N ALA A 33 15.26 -2.12 12.41
CA ALA A 33 14.86 -1.40 13.62
C ALA A 33 13.96 -2.27 14.51
N ASP A 34 13.60 -1.75 15.69
CA ASP A 34 12.65 -2.41 16.58
C ASP A 34 11.36 -2.79 15.84
N LEU A 35 10.91 -4.02 16.08
CA LEU A 35 9.77 -4.58 15.35
C LEU A 35 8.47 -3.83 15.66
N ALA A 36 8.25 -3.45 16.92
CA ALA A 36 7.04 -2.75 17.32
C ALA A 36 6.98 -1.35 16.70
N GLU A 37 8.12 -0.63 16.67
CA GLU A 37 8.22 0.67 16.00
C GLU A 37 7.90 0.57 14.51
N ARG A 38 8.45 -0.43 13.82
CA ARG A 38 8.20 -0.65 12.39
C ARG A 38 6.74 -1.02 12.11
N GLN A 39 6.15 -1.88 12.95
CA GLN A 39 4.74 -2.25 12.83
C GLN A 39 3.82 -1.06 13.06
N LEU A 40 4.08 -0.24 14.08
CA LEU A 40 3.31 0.98 14.34
C LEU A 40 3.42 1.96 13.18
N TRP A 41 4.64 2.20 12.68
CA TRP A 41 4.86 3.08 11.53
C TRP A 41 4.16 2.54 10.27
N TRP A 42 4.23 1.23 10.03
CA TRP A 42 3.55 0.59 8.90
C TRP A 42 2.03 0.75 9.02
N ILE A 43 1.43 0.41 10.15
CA ILE A 43 -0.02 0.55 10.38
C ILE A 43 -0.45 2.01 10.19
N ALA A 44 0.29 2.97 10.77
CA ALA A 44 0.01 4.39 10.61
C ALA A 44 0.05 4.80 9.13
N THR A 45 1.09 4.39 8.40
CA THR A 45 1.22 4.67 6.95
C THR A 45 0.06 4.09 6.16
N VAL A 46 -0.34 2.85 6.44
CA VAL A 46 -1.46 2.19 5.77
C VAL A 46 -2.78 2.91 6.03
N VAL A 47 -3.09 3.22 7.29
CA VAL A 47 -4.34 3.89 7.67
C VAL A 47 -4.40 5.29 7.07
N MET A 48 -3.32 6.07 7.20
CA MET A 48 -3.26 7.43 6.65
C MET A 48 -3.33 7.44 5.12
N SER A 49 -2.65 6.49 4.46
CA SER A 49 -2.71 6.35 3.01
C SER A 49 -4.10 5.92 2.53
N GLY A 50 -4.73 4.96 3.21
CA GLY A 50 -6.09 4.53 2.90
C GLY A 50 -7.11 5.66 3.03
N LEU A 51 -7.04 6.42 4.13
CA LEU A 51 -7.88 7.61 4.34
C LEU A 51 -7.57 8.71 3.31
N GLY A 52 -6.29 8.94 3.00
CA GLY A 52 -5.88 9.94 2.02
C GLY A 52 -6.38 9.62 0.61
N ILE A 53 -6.24 8.36 0.17
CA ILE A 53 -6.76 7.87 -1.10
C ILE A 53 -8.29 7.95 -1.13
N TYR A 54 -8.97 7.57 -0.04
CA TYR A 54 -10.42 7.74 0.10
C TYR A 54 -10.83 9.21 -0.13
N LEU A 55 -10.17 10.17 0.53
CA LEU A 55 -10.49 11.59 0.38
C LEU A 55 -10.22 12.08 -1.04
N LEU A 56 -9.12 11.67 -1.66
CA LEU A 56 -8.76 12.09 -3.02
C LEU A 56 -9.71 11.56 -4.08
N ILE A 57 -10.20 10.33 -3.93
CA ILE A 57 -11.04 9.66 -4.94
C ILE A 57 -12.53 9.97 -4.74
N LEU A 58 -13.02 9.91 -3.51
CA LEU A 58 -14.47 9.95 -3.22
C LEU A 58 -15.00 11.33 -2.82
N ARG A 59 -14.14 12.30 -2.51
CA ARG A 59 -14.58 13.65 -2.12
C ARG A 59 -14.30 14.65 -3.23
N HIS A 60 -15.31 15.48 -3.52
CA HIS A 60 -15.19 16.54 -4.52
C HIS A 60 -14.52 17.82 -3.97
N GLU A 61 -14.68 18.06 -2.67
CA GLU A 61 -14.24 19.28 -2.00
C GLU A 61 -12.72 19.49 -2.06
N LEU A 62 -12.28 20.71 -2.37
CA LEU A 62 -10.84 21.02 -2.46
C LEU A 62 -10.12 20.80 -1.12
N TRP A 63 -10.74 21.17 0.00
CA TRP A 63 -10.14 20.97 1.32
C TRP A 63 -9.91 19.47 1.62
N ALA A 64 -10.81 18.60 1.16
CA ALA A 64 -10.68 17.16 1.34
C ALA A 64 -9.52 16.61 0.53
N LYS A 65 -9.31 17.12 -0.69
CA LYS A 65 -8.15 16.75 -1.52
C LYS A 65 -6.83 17.16 -0.89
N VAL A 66 -6.77 18.39 -0.36
CA VAL A 66 -5.59 18.89 0.35
C VAL A 66 -5.31 18.02 1.59
N LEU A 67 -6.33 17.75 2.40
CA LEU A 67 -6.20 16.88 3.57
C LEU A 67 -5.75 15.47 3.17
N GLY A 68 -6.30 14.90 2.09
CA GLY A 68 -5.92 13.58 1.62
C GLY A 68 -4.45 13.49 1.21
N LEU A 69 -3.93 14.52 0.52
CA LEU A 69 -2.51 14.60 0.19
C LEU A 69 -1.65 14.75 1.45
N VAL A 70 -2.07 15.59 2.41
CA VAL A 70 -1.38 15.75 3.69
C VAL A 70 -1.30 14.43 4.45
N LEU A 71 -2.38 13.65 4.48
CA LEU A 71 -2.40 12.33 5.13
C LEU A 71 -1.42 11.35 4.46
N ILE A 72 -1.36 11.31 3.13
CA ILE A 72 -0.41 10.43 2.42
C ILE A 72 1.04 10.84 2.72
N VAL A 73 1.33 12.14 2.76
CA VAL A 73 2.71 12.66 2.92
C VAL A 73 3.19 12.61 4.36
N ALA A 74 2.31 12.82 5.34
CA ALA A 74 2.65 12.93 6.76
C ALA A 74 3.51 11.77 7.33
N PRO A 75 3.21 10.47 7.11
CA PRO A 75 4.06 9.40 7.65
C PRO A 75 5.48 9.41 7.07
N HIS A 76 5.64 9.89 5.83
CA HIS A 76 6.94 10.02 5.17
C HIS A 76 7.75 11.21 5.70
N LEU A 77 7.08 12.27 6.19
CA LEU A 77 7.76 13.39 6.86
C LEU A 77 8.23 13.02 8.27
N TYR A 78 7.46 12.18 8.97
CA TYR A 78 7.90 11.62 10.25
C TYR A 78 9.11 10.70 10.07
N GLY A 79 9.15 9.95 8.96
CA GLY A 79 10.25 9.05 8.61
C GLY A 79 10.06 7.65 9.22
N ALA A 80 10.48 6.63 8.48
CA ALA A 80 10.38 5.26 8.96
C ALA A 80 11.50 4.94 9.96
N PRO A 81 11.25 4.06 10.94
CA PRO A 81 12.30 3.59 11.86
C PRO A 81 13.29 2.71 11.12
N HIS A 82 14.58 3.05 11.22
CA HIS A 82 15.70 2.36 10.58
C HIS A 82 16.67 1.83 11.63
N PRO A 83 17.40 0.73 11.36
CA PRO A 83 18.40 0.22 12.27
C PRO A 83 19.54 1.21 12.47
N GLU A 84 20.13 1.22 13.67
CA GLU A 84 21.31 2.05 13.96
C GLU A 84 22.55 1.59 13.16
N ASP A 85 22.69 0.27 12.99
CA ASP A 85 23.71 -0.34 12.13
C ASP A 85 23.07 -0.83 10.82
N ILE A 86 23.55 -0.30 9.70
CA ILE A 86 23.11 -0.65 8.35
C ILE A 86 23.98 -1.76 7.72
N SER A 87 24.96 -2.28 8.46
CA SER A 87 25.80 -3.38 7.99
C SER A 87 24.94 -4.63 7.75
N SER A 88 25.02 -5.17 6.53
CA SER A 88 24.20 -6.30 6.13
C SER A 88 25.08 -7.39 5.52
N PRO A 89 24.90 -8.66 5.93
CA PRO A 89 25.53 -9.79 5.26
C PRO A 89 24.88 -10.10 3.91
N VAL A 90 23.72 -9.50 3.62
CA VAL A 90 22.96 -9.73 2.39
C VAL A 90 23.48 -8.82 1.27
N PRO A 91 23.86 -9.38 0.10
CA PRO A 91 24.25 -8.57 -1.05
C PRO A 91 23.11 -7.64 -1.47
N SER A 92 23.44 -6.38 -1.75
CA SER A 92 22.48 -5.34 -2.15
C SER A 92 21.67 -5.71 -3.41
N LEU A 93 22.29 -6.45 -4.34
CA LEU A 93 21.61 -7.00 -5.51
C LEU A 93 20.43 -7.91 -5.11
N LEU A 94 20.65 -8.82 -4.16
CA LEU A 94 19.62 -9.76 -3.72
C LEU A 94 18.49 -9.03 -2.97
N ALA A 95 18.85 -8.06 -2.12
CA ALA A 95 17.88 -7.20 -1.43
C ALA A 95 17.00 -6.43 -2.43
N SER A 96 17.59 -5.82 -3.46
CA SER A 96 16.85 -5.09 -4.49
C SER A 96 15.94 -6.00 -5.33
N GLN A 97 16.41 -7.19 -5.72
CA GLN A 97 15.61 -8.18 -6.44
C GLN A 97 14.42 -8.65 -5.61
N TYR A 98 14.62 -8.88 -4.31
CA TYR A 98 13.55 -9.27 -3.40
C TYR A 98 12.50 -8.15 -3.24
N ALA A 99 12.93 -6.90 -3.06
CA ALA A 99 12.02 -5.76 -2.94
C ALA A 99 11.17 -5.60 -4.21
N VAL A 100 11.80 -5.67 -5.39
CA VAL A 100 11.10 -5.59 -6.68
C VAL A 100 10.14 -6.75 -6.87
N ALA A 101 10.57 -7.99 -6.63
CA ALA A 101 9.72 -9.17 -6.75
C ALA A 101 8.52 -9.10 -5.80
N SER A 102 8.74 -8.73 -4.53
CA SER A 102 7.68 -8.59 -3.53
C SER A 102 6.64 -7.54 -3.89
N LEU A 103 7.09 -6.38 -4.39
CA LEU A 103 6.19 -5.32 -4.86
C LEU A 103 5.43 -5.73 -6.12
N ALA A 104 6.08 -6.40 -7.08
CA ALA A 104 5.43 -6.89 -8.29
C ALA A 104 4.38 -7.96 -7.96
N THR A 105 4.67 -8.89 -7.06
CA THR A 105 3.71 -9.90 -6.58
C THR A 105 2.53 -9.26 -5.86
N ASN A 106 2.79 -8.25 -5.02
CA ASN A 106 1.71 -7.51 -4.34
C ASN A 106 0.82 -6.76 -5.34
N LEU A 107 1.42 -6.09 -6.32
CA LEU A 107 0.67 -5.40 -7.38
C LEU A 107 -0.22 -6.38 -8.14
N PHE A 108 0.33 -7.53 -8.54
CA PHE A 108 -0.43 -8.58 -9.21
C PHE A 108 -1.59 -9.08 -8.35
N MET A 109 -1.32 -9.44 -7.08
CA MET A 109 -2.33 -9.90 -6.14
C MET A 109 -3.47 -8.89 -5.98
N TRP A 110 -3.16 -7.62 -5.75
CA TRP A 110 -4.15 -6.56 -5.59
C TRP A 110 -4.93 -6.27 -6.86
N ALA A 111 -4.30 -6.36 -8.03
CA ALA A 111 -4.99 -6.26 -9.32
C ALA A 111 -6.00 -7.41 -9.50
N VAL A 112 -5.60 -8.64 -9.18
CA VAL A 112 -6.50 -9.82 -9.23
C VAL A 112 -7.66 -9.66 -8.26
N ILE A 113 -7.42 -9.25 -7.01
CA ILE A 113 -8.47 -9.01 -6.02
C ILE A 113 -9.44 -7.92 -6.51
N GLY A 114 -8.92 -6.80 -7.02
CA GLY A 114 -9.75 -5.70 -7.53
C GLY A 114 -10.61 -6.10 -8.73
N LEU A 115 -10.04 -6.85 -9.68
CA LEU A 115 -10.77 -7.37 -10.84
C LEU A 115 -11.83 -8.39 -10.43
N ALA A 116 -11.49 -9.33 -9.55
CA ALA A 116 -12.42 -10.32 -9.03
C ALA A 116 -13.58 -9.66 -8.29
N LEU A 117 -13.31 -8.74 -7.36
CA LEU A 117 -14.32 -7.99 -6.63
C LEU A 117 -15.23 -7.19 -7.58
N GLY A 118 -14.64 -6.47 -8.54
CA GLY A 118 -15.38 -5.71 -9.53
C GLY A 118 -16.24 -6.57 -10.45
N TRP A 119 -15.84 -7.82 -10.70
CA TRP A 119 -16.64 -8.81 -11.43
C TRP A 119 -17.80 -9.33 -10.59
N PHE A 120 -17.54 -9.77 -9.35
CA PHE A 120 -18.56 -10.27 -8.43
C PHE A 120 -19.68 -9.26 -8.17
N ILE A 121 -19.32 -7.99 -7.88
CA ILE A 121 -20.30 -6.93 -7.60
C ILE A 121 -21.23 -6.72 -8.80
N GLN A 122 -20.69 -6.72 -10.02
CA GLN A 122 -21.51 -6.53 -11.22
C GLN A 122 -22.40 -7.72 -11.51
N HIS A 123 -21.88 -8.93 -11.34
CA HIS A 123 -22.65 -10.13 -11.57
C HIS A 123 -23.82 -10.23 -10.59
N TYR A 124 -23.59 -9.89 -9.32
CA TYR A 124 -24.64 -9.82 -8.30
C TYR A 124 -25.69 -8.75 -8.67
N ALA A 125 -25.26 -7.54 -9.01
CA ALA A 125 -26.17 -6.46 -9.39
C ALA A 125 -26.99 -6.79 -10.65
N SER A 126 -26.43 -7.51 -11.63
CA SER A 126 -27.22 -7.97 -12.79
C SER A 126 -28.27 -9.02 -12.41
N SER A 127 -27.95 -9.93 -11.48
CA SER A 127 -28.88 -10.98 -11.07
C SER A 127 -30.10 -10.44 -10.30
N GLU A 128 -29.95 -9.33 -9.57
CA GLU A 128 -31.07 -8.66 -8.87
C GLU A 128 -32.01 -7.91 -9.84
N MET A 129 -31.54 -7.52 -11.03
CA MET A 129 -32.39 -6.84 -12.03
C MET A 129 -33.18 -7.81 -12.91
N GLU A 130 -32.76 -9.08 -12.96
CA GLU A 130 -33.37 -10.13 -13.79
C GLU A 130 -34.41 -10.99 -13.05
N GLY A 131 -34.54 -10.84 -11.72
CA GLY A 131 -35.49 -11.56 -10.86
C GLY A 131 -36.63 -10.69 -10.34
#